data_AF-A0A661BV77-F1
#
_entry.id   AF-A0A661BV77-F1
#
_cell.length_a   1.000
_cell.length_b   1.000
_cell.length_c   1.000
_cell.angle_alpha   90.00
_cell.angle_beta   90.00
_cell.angle_gamma   90.00
#
_symmetry.space_group_name_H-M   'P 1'
#
loop_
_entity.id
_entity.type
_entity.pdbx_description
1 polymer ?
#
loop_
_entity_poly.entity_id
_entity_poly.type
_entity_poly.pdbx_seq_one_letter_code
_entity_poly.pdbx_strand_id
1 'polypeptide(L)'
;MGIRINLILVVCLLIISCTNNKNITNNKIQAKMELMVLSNYSAEEKIISDSTTVDQIKNTMKGLNWNEFHQAILSTDNGNWIEVGGNLNEDGLSVMYEENGQQFVINKPPSSVDQMTKILISYFNGDGQYKKENEFE
;
A
#
# COMPACT_ATOMS: atom_id res chain seq x y z
N MET A 1 -15.97 21.37 61.38
CA MET A 1 -17.35 21.22 61.86
C MET A 1 -18.20 22.24 61.10
N GLY A 2 -19.01 21.78 60.14
CA GLY A 2 -19.71 22.66 59.21
C GLY A 2 -20.63 21.87 58.26
N ILE A 3 -21.87 21.69 58.73
CA ILE A 3 -23.15 21.52 58.02
C ILE A 3 -23.22 20.53 56.84
N ARG A 4 -23.95 19.45 57.13
CA ARG A 4 -24.58 18.54 56.16
C ARG A 4 -25.77 19.23 55.49
N ILE A 5 -25.90 19.12 54.17
CA ILE A 5 -27.19 19.27 53.47
C ILE A 5 -27.48 17.95 52.77
N ASN A 6 -28.69 17.45 53.01
CA ASN A 6 -29.17 16.14 52.65
C ASN A 6 -30.19 16.28 51.52
N LEU A 7 -30.18 15.30 50.63
CA LEU A 7 -31.34 14.75 49.94
C LEU A 7 -32.04 15.58 48.84
N ILE A 8 -31.96 15.10 47.60
CA ILE A 8 -33.15 14.67 46.83
C ILE A 8 -32.72 13.47 45.97
N LEU A 9 -33.44 12.35 46.17
CA LEU A 9 -33.48 11.20 45.28
C LEU A 9 -33.99 11.64 43.90
N VAL A 10 -33.29 11.26 42.83
CA VAL A 10 -33.97 10.91 41.57
C VAL A 10 -33.54 9.49 41.21
N VAL A 11 -34.39 8.55 41.60
CA VAL A 11 -34.43 7.21 41.05
C VAL A 11 -35.18 7.31 39.72
N CYS A 12 -34.47 7.17 38.61
CA CYS A 12 -35.04 6.62 37.39
C CYS A 12 -34.13 5.48 36.93
N LEU A 13 -34.62 4.27 37.20
CA LEU A 13 -34.13 3.02 36.65
C LEU A 13 -34.42 2.98 35.14
N LEU A 14 -33.59 2.21 34.44
CA LEU A 14 -33.90 1.38 33.25
C LEU A 14 -33.54 1.90 31.85
N ILE A 15 -32.52 1.21 31.30
CA ILE A 15 -32.30 0.72 29.91
C ILE A 15 -32.29 1.80 28.82
N ILE A 16 -31.22 1.92 28.05
CA ILE A 16 -30.85 0.95 27.02
C ILE A 16 -29.33 0.84 26.94
N SER A 17 -28.79 -0.38 27.03
CA SER A 17 -27.49 -0.69 26.44
C SER A 17 -27.57 -0.34 24.96
N CYS A 18 -27.02 0.81 24.57
CA CYS A 18 -26.64 1.01 23.19
C CYS A 18 -25.41 0.14 22.93
N THR A 19 -25.63 -1.16 22.74
CA THR A 19 -24.74 -1.99 21.94
C THR A 19 -24.85 -1.46 20.52
N ASN A 20 -24.14 -0.37 20.24
CA ASN A 20 -23.83 -0.02 18.87
C ASN A 20 -22.82 -1.06 18.41
N ASN A 21 -23.33 -2.22 18.01
CA ASN A 21 -22.62 -3.08 17.08
C ASN A 21 -22.64 -2.36 15.73
N LYS A 22 -21.90 -1.24 15.66
CA LYS A 22 -21.41 -0.75 14.38
C LYS A 22 -20.44 -1.83 13.95
N ASN A 23 -20.94 -2.75 13.13
CA ASN A 23 -20.10 -3.34 12.10
C ASN A 23 -19.57 -2.15 11.30
N ILE A 24 -18.45 -1.61 11.76
CA ILE A 24 -17.63 -0.70 10.97
C ILE A 24 -17.11 -1.62 9.86
N THR A 25 -17.87 -1.71 8.78
CA THR A 25 -17.28 -2.01 7.50
C THR A 25 -16.26 -0.90 7.30
N ASN A 26 -15.01 -1.21 7.65
CA ASN A 26 -13.85 -0.44 7.26
C ASN A 26 -13.77 -0.51 5.74
N ASN A 27 -14.68 0.17 5.03
CA ASN A 27 -14.44 0.62 3.67
C ASN A 27 -13.38 1.69 3.79
N LYS A 28 -12.15 1.25 4.07
CA LYS A 28 -10.95 2.06 3.89
C LYS A 28 -11.00 2.40 2.41
N ILE A 29 -11.33 3.65 2.10
CA ILE A 29 -11.32 4.14 0.72
C ILE A 29 -9.92 3.84 0.22
N GLN A 30 -9.80 2.93 -0.73
CA GLN A 30 -8.53 2.61 -1.35
C GLN A 30 -8.02 3.91 -1.97
N ALA A 31 -6.87 4.37 -1.50
CA ALA A 31 -6.28 5.58 -2.05
C ALA A 31 -6.06 5.39 -3.54
N LYS A 32 -6.43 6.41 -4.33
CA LYS A 32 -6.13 6.43 -5.76
C LYS A 32 -4.61 6.34 -5.93
N MET A 33 -4.16 5.48 -6.83
CA MET A 33 -2.74 5.29 -7.13
C MET A 33 -2.49 5.46 -8.62
N GLU A 34 -1.44 6.18 -8.98
CA GLU A 34 -0.93 6.23 -10.34
C GLU A 34 0.00 5.03 -10.60
N LEU A 35 -0.04 4.48 -11.80
CA LEU A 35 0.90 3.46 -12.29
C LEU A 35 1.71 4.05 -13.43
N MET A 36 3.02 4.09 -13.24
CA MET A 36 3.99 4.58 -14.21
C MET A 36 5.02 3.48 -14.53
N VAL A 37 5.53 3.48 -15.75
CA VAL A 37 6.65 2.65 -16.17
C VAL A 37 7.80 3.53 -16.62
N LEU A 38 9.00 3.24 -16.12
CA LEU A 38 10.25 3.75 -16.65
C LEU A 38 10.97 2.64 -17.43
N SER A 39 11.54 2.97 -18.58
CA SER A 39 12.26 2.02 -19.44
C SER A 39 13.59 2.60 -19.89
N ASN A 40 14.48 1.73 -20.37
CA ASN A 40 15.78 2.13 -20.91
C ASN A 40 16.57 3.01 -19.91
N TYR A 41 16.75 2.50 -18.69
CA TYR A 41 17.43 3.22 -17.60
C TYR A 41 16.84 4.61 -17.34
N SER A 42 15.50 4.66 -17.27
CA SER A 42 14.71 5.87 -17.02
C SER A 42 14.80 6.95 -18.11
N ALA A 43 15.35 6.62 -19.29
CA ALA A 43 15.32 7.51 -20.45
C ALA A 43 13.91 7.67 -21.04
N GLU A 44 13.04 6.69 -20.80
CA GLU A 44 11.66 6.69 -21.27
C GLU A 44 10.70 6.56 -20.09
N GLU A 45 9.69 7.41 -20.07
CA GLU A 45 8.64 7.44 -19.05
C GLU A 45 7.27 7.28 -19.71
N LYS A 46 6.42 6.46 -19.09
CA LYS A 46 5.04 6.28 -19.54
C LYS A 46 4.10 6.12 -18.36
N ILE A 47 3.18 7.07 -18.20
CA ILE A 47 2.02 6.93 -17.31
C ILE A 47 1.05 5.93 -17.94
N ILE A 48 0.72 4.87 -17.21
CA ILE A 48 -0.22 3.83 -17.63
C ILE A 48 -1.63 4.15 -17.15
N SER A 49 -1.77 4.69 -15.93
CA SER A 49 -3.06 5.04 -15.34
C SER A 49 -2.90 6.00 -14.18
N ASP A 50 -3.68 7.08 -14.15
CA ASP A 50 -3.76 7.97 -12.98
C ASP A 50 -4.64 7.38 -11.86
N SER A 51 -5.37 6.30 -12.14
CA SER A 51 -6.30 5.62 -11.24
C SER A 51 -6.21 4.11 -11.44
N THR A 52 -5.19 3.51 -10.85
CA THR A 52 -4.79 2.13 -11.12
C THR A 52 -5.79 1.10 -10.59
N THR A 53 -5.83 -0.05 -11.28
CA THR A 53 -6.55 -1.26 -10.88
C THR A 53 -5.60 -2.45 -10.84
N VAL A 54 -5.96 -3.51 -10.11
CA VAL A 54 -5.17 -4.75 -10.05
C VAL A 54 -4.92 -5.34 -11.45
N ASP A 55 -5.90 -5.28 -12.35
CA ASP A 55 -5.74 -5.81 -13.70
C ASP A 55 -4.79 -4.97 -14.55
N GLN A 56 -4.77 -3.63 -14.37
CA GLN A 56 -3.76 -2.78 -15.01
C GLN A 56 -2.35 -3.12 -14.51
N ILE A 57 -2.16 -3.37 -13.21
CA ILE A 57 -0.86 -3.83 -12.67
C ILE A 57 -0.45 -5.13 -13.35
N LYS A 58 -1.31 -6.16 -13.33
CA LYS A 58 -1.01 -7.47 -13.93
C LYS A 58 -0.69 -7.37 -15.42
N ASN A 59 -1.50 -6.63 -16.17
CA ASN A 59 -1.33 -6.49 -17.62
C ASN A 59 -0.05 -5.72 -17.95
N THR A 60 0.29 -4.70 -17.16
CA THR A 60 1.54 -3.94 -17.32
C THR A 60 2.73 -4.85 -17.04
N MET A 61 2.77 -5.49 -15.87
CA MET A 61 3.88 -6.38 -15.48
C MET A 61 4.08 -7.52 -16.48
N LYS A 62 3.00 -8.10 -17.02
CA LYS A 62 3.07 -9.14 -18.06
C LYS A 62 3.51 -8.62 -19.43
N GLY A 63 3.22 -7.35 -19.74
CA GLY A 63 3.47 -6.74 -21.06
C GLY A 63 4.88 -6.21 -21.26
N LEU A 64 5.65 -6.03 -20.19
CA LEU A 64 7.04 -5.55 -20.25
C LEU A 64 8.01 -6.67 -20.64
N ASN A 65 9.04 -6.32 -21.40
CA ASN A 65 10.12 -7.25 -21.74
C ASN A 65 11.17 -7.24 -20.63
N TRP A 66 10.98 -8.03 -19.58
CA TRP A 66 11.90 -8.07 -18.42
C TRP A 66 13.32 -8.60 -18.70
N ASN A 67 13.65 -8.92 -19.95
CA ASN A 67 15.05 -9.08 -20.37
C ASN A 67 15.75 -7.73 -20.57
N GLU A 68 14.98 -6.65 -20.69
CA GLU A 68 15.43 -5.27 -20.71
C GLU A 68 15.13 -4.60 -19.37
N PHE A 69 15.86 -3.53 -19.06
CA PHE A 69 15.67 -2.79 -17.83
C PHE A 69 14.33 -2.02 -17.84
N HIS A 70 13.48 -2.33 -16.87
CA HIS A 70 12.24 -1.61 -16.60
C HIS A 70 12.07 -1.33 -15.11
N GLN A 71 11.30 -0.30 -14.80
CA GLN A 71 10.77 -0.06 -13.46
C GLN A 71 9.26 0.17 -13.59
N ALA A 72 8.48 -0.41 -12.68
CA ALA A 72 7.05 -0.16 -12.54
C ALA A 72 6.79 0.44 -11.16
N ILE A 73 6.19 1.61 -11.14
CA ILE A 73 6.02 2.45 -9.95
C ILE A 73 4.53 2.65 -9.69
N LEU A 74 4.11 2.37 -8.46
CA LEU A 74 2.83 2.80 -7.91
C LEU A 74 3.05 3.96 -6.97
N SER A 75 2.42 5.10 -7.25
CA SER A 75 2.53 6.31 -6.42
C SER A 75 1.16 6.74 -5.90
N THR A 76 1.14 7.31 -4.69
CA THR A 76 -0.05 7.90 -4.07
C THR A 76 0.07 9.43 -4.06
N ASP A 77 -1.07 10.13 -3.98
CA ASP A 77 -1.12 11.60 -3.95
C ASP A 77 -0.37 12.26 -2.78
N ASN A 78 -0.02 11.49 -1.74
CA ASN A 78 0.70 11.98 -0.56
C ASN A 78 2.23 11.76 -0.63
N GLY A 79 2.76 11.39 -1.80
CA GLY A 79 4.20 11.23 -2.03
C GLY A 79 4.78 9.88 -1.63
N ASN A 80 3.98 8.96 -1.09
CA ASN A 80 4.43 7.57 -0.91
C ASN A 80 4.41 6.84 -2.25
N TRP A 81 5.31 5.87 -2.41
CA TRP A 81 5.34 5.04 -3.62
C TRP A 81 6.00 3.70 -3.35
N ILE A 82 5.78 2.74 -4.24
CA ILE A 82 6.56 1.51 -4.35
C ILE A 82 7.00 1.33 -5.79
N GLU A 83 8.24 0.88 -5.95
CA GLU A 83 8.86 0.58 -7.23
C GLU A 83 9.30 -0.89 -7.22
N VAL A 84 9.04 -1.58 -8.32
CA VAL A 84 9.71 -2.84 -8.66
C VAL A 84 10.45 -2.64 -9.97
N GLY A 85 11.66 -3.18 -10.11
CA GLY A 85 12.43 -2.93 -11.33
C GLY A 85 13.65 -3.80 -11.53
N GLY A 86 14.38 -3.50 -12.60
CA GLY A 86 15.57 -4.21 -13.04
C GLY A 86 15.32 -5.06 -14.29
N ASN A 87 16.10 -6.13 -14.44
CA ASN A 87 15.92 -7.13 -15.50
C ASN A 87 16.33 -8.54 -15.04
N LEU A 88 15.89 -9.55 -15.79
CA LEU A 88 16.17 -10.96 -15.56
C LEU A 88 17.55 -11.40 -16.06
N ASN A 89 18.32 -10.49 -16.67
CA ASN A 89 19.62 -10.78 -17.27
C ASN A 89 20.77 -10.38 -16.34
N GLU A 90 21.23 -9.13 -16.42
CA GLU A 90 22.48 -8.67 -15.81
C GLU A 90 22.25 -7.90 -14.51
N ASP A 91 21.25 -7.00 -14.48
CA ASP A 91 21.06 -6.06 -13.36
C ASP A 91 20.34 -6.70 -12.16
N GLY A 92 19.62 -7.81 -12.39
CA GLY A 92 18.79 -8.45 -11.38
C GLY A 92 17.50 -7.67 -11.11
N LEU A 93 16.69 -8.16 -10.16
CA LEU A 93 15.43 -7.54 -9.77
C LEU A 93 15.57 -6.86 -8.41
N SER A 94 14.86 -5.75 -8.21
CA SER A 94 14.83 -5.04 -6.93
C SER A 94 13.45 -4.45 -6.64
N VAL A 95 13.24 -4.10 -5.38
CA VAL A 95 12.06 -3.37 -4.90
C VAL A 95 12.54 -2.30 -3.94
N MET A 96 11.99 -1.10 -4.11
CA MET A 96 12.18 0.02 -3.20
C MET A 96 10.81 0.64 -2.92
N TYR A 97 10.61 1.18 -1.74
CA TYR A 97 9.42 1.99 -1.47
C TYR A 97 9.77 3.21 -0.63
N GLU A 98 8.94 4.23 -0.74
CA GLU A 98 8.97 5.41 0.11
C GLU A 98 7.72 5.48 0.97
N GLU A 99 7.92 5.71 2.26
CA GLU A 99 6.84 5.96 3.20
C GLU A 99 7.22 7.11 4.12
N ASN A 100 6.42 8.18 4.13
CA ASN A 100 6.62 9.37 4.94
C ASN A 100 8.01 10.02 4.74
N GLY A 101 8.51 10.02 3.50
CA GLY A 101 9.82 10.59 3.14
C GLY A 101 11.04 9.74 3.52
N GLN A 102 10.83 8.51 4.01
CA GLN A 102 11.91 7.55 4.21
C GLN A 102 11.83 6.47 3.12
N GLN A 103 12.97 6.16 2.52
CA GLN A 103 13.13 5.12 1.50
C GLN A 103 13.66 3.84 2.12
N PHE A 104 13.19 2.72 1.59
CA PHE A 104 13.54 1.39 2.06
C PHE A 104 13.77 0.47 0.87
N VAL A 105 14.87 -0.30 0.90
CA VAL A 105 15.25 -1.21 -0.20
C VAL A 105 15.13 -2.65 0.26
N ILE A 106 14.65 -3.54 -0.62
CA ILE A 106 14.51 -4.95 -0.29
C ILE A 106 15.88 -5.61 -0.08
N ASN A 107 16.04 -6.34 1.02
CA ASN A 107 17.31 -7.01 1.35
C ASN A 107 17.58 -8.20 0.44
N LYS A 108 16.52 -8.96 0.15
CA LYS A 108 16.57 -10.14 -0.72
C LYS A 108 15.84 -9.83 -2.03
N PRO A 109 16.56 -9.73 -3.16
CA PRO A 109 15.96 -9.54 -4.48
C PRO A 109 14.79 -10.49 -4.76
N PRO A 110 13.72 -10.01 -5.43
CA PRO A 110 12.70 -10.90 -5.98
C PRO A 110 13.30 -11.90 -6.95
N SER A 111 12.78 -13.12 -6.97
CA SER A 111 13.26 -14.18 -7.89
C SER A 111 12.53 -14.21 -9.23
N SER A 112 11.46 -13.43 -9.39
CA SER A 112 10.61 -13.45 -10.58
C SER A 112 9.73 -12.21 -10.71
N VAL A 113 9.26 -11.97 -11.94
CA VAL A 113 8.23 -10.97 -12.27
C VAL A 113 6.91 -11.23 -11.53
N ASP A 114 6.56 -12.49 -11.31
CA ASP A 114 5.37 -12.86 -10.54
C ASP A 114 5.47 -12.42 -9.08
N GLN A 115 6.66 -12.53 -8.46
CA GLN A 115 6.88 -12.03 -7.10
C GLN A 115 6.78 -10.49 -7.06
N MET A 116 7.40 -9.78 -8.01
CA MET A 116 7.27 -8.32 -8.13
C MET A 116 5.80 -7.89 -8.30
N THR A 117 5.05 -8.62 -9.13
CA THR A 117 3.62 -8.35 -9.34
C THR A 117 2.82 -8.52 -8.06
N LYS A 118 3.09 -9.57 -7.25
CA LYS A 118 2.44 -9.78 -5.95
C LYS A 118 2.76 -8.67 -4.96
N ILE A 119 4.01 -8.19 -4.94
CA ILE A 119 4.46 -7.08 -4.09
C ILE A 119 3.68 -5.80 -4.43
N LEU A 120 3.60 -5.43 -5.72
CA LEU A 120 2.81 -4.27 -6.17
C LEU A 120 1.33 -4.40 -5.79
N ILE A 121 0.73 -5.58 -5.98
CA ILE A 121 -0.68 -5.82 -5.64
C ILE A 121 -0.91 -5.71 -4.12
N SER A 122 0.01 -6.22 -3.30
CA SER A 122 -0.07 -6.09 -1.84
C SER A 122 0.01 -4.62 -1.39
N TYR A 123 0.92 -3.84 -1.98
CA TYR A 123 1.00 -2.40 -1.75
C TYR A 123 -0.31 -1.70 -2.16
N PHE A 124 -0.79 -1.98 -3.38
CA PHE A 124 -2.04 -1.44 -3.91
C PHE A 124 -3.23 -1.71 -2.98
N ASN A 125 -3.35 -2.94 -2.48
CA ASN A 125 -4.42 -3.34 -1.55
C ASN A 125 -4.29 -2.72 -0.16
N GLY A 126 -3.12 -2.16 0.18
CA GLY A 126 -2.84 -1.62 1.51
C GLY A 126 -2.90 -2.67 2.62
N ASP A 127 -2.65 -3.94 2.29
CA ASP A 127 -2.73 -5.08 3.22
C ASP A 127 -1.44 -5.27 4.05
N GLY A 128 -0.36 -4.57 3.65
CA GLY A 128 0.94 -4.58 4.32
C GLY A 128 1.70 -5.91 4.21
N GLN A 129 1.25 -6.87 3.40
CA GLN A 129 1.92 -8.15 3.25
C GLN A 129 3.28 -8.01 2.60
N TYR A 130 3.47 -7.04 1.67
CA TYR A 130 4.75 -6.78 1.05
C TYR A 130 5.85 -6.53 2.08
N LYS A 131 5.56 -5.80 3.18
CA LYS A 131 6.51 -5.57 4.29
C LYS A 131 6.70 -6.78 5.21
N LYS A 132 5.68 -7.63 5.35
CA LYS A 132 5.74 -8.80 6.26
C LYS A 132 6.47 -9.98 5.62
N GLU A 133 6.27 -10.15 4.32
CA GLU A 133 6.79 -11.26 3.54
C GLU A 133 8.18 -10.97 2.96
N ASN A 134 8.59 -9.71 2.95
CA ASN A 134 9.89 -9.28 2.44
C ASN A 134 10.57 -8.36 3.46
N GLU A 135 11.87 -8.56 3.66
CA GLU A 135 12.68 -7.73 4.54
C GLU A 135 13.20 -6.51 3.77
N PHE A 136 13.08 -5.33 4.36
CA PHE A 136 13.57 -4.06 3.82
C PHE A 136 14.43 -3.32 4.86
N GLU A 137 15.42 -2.56 4.38
CA GLU A 137 16.30 -1.71 5.18
C GLU A 137 16.31 -0.24 4.74
#